data_AF-A0A418Q7G3-F1
#
_entry.id   AF-A0A418Q7G3-F1
#
_cell.length_a   1.000
_cell.length_b   1.000
_cell.length_c   1.000
_cell.angle_alpha   90.00
_cell.angle_beta   90.00
_cell.angle_gamma   90.00
#
_symmetry.space_group_name_H-M   'P 1'
#
loop_
_entity.id
_entity.type
_entity.pdbx_description
1 polymer ?
#
loop_
_entity_poly.entity_id
_entity_poly.type
_entity_poly.pdbx_seq_one_letter_code
_entity_poly.pdbx_strand_id
1 'polypeptide(L)'
;MRNQKRDPARNSPARMEAREKATHAVTLRTHGLSWAEVARRAGYPSPDAARVAVARTLDRVEARNVADLRAEEDAHLMLIRQAALPAALEGNPQSLAILLRTSESRRRLFGADRPEEQATNNDELEQLAQEAMEALNEMFDRVQEEARHEGLRQAREELSQEQIVQGR
;
A
#
# COMPACT_ATOMS: atom_id res chain seq x y z
N MET A 1 -21.67 3.83 20.63
CA MET A 1 -20.78 2.68 20.40
C MET A 1 -21.27 1.90 19.18
N ARG A 2 -20.64 2.07 18.00
CA ARG A 2 -21.00 1.26 16.81
C ARG A 2 -20.48 -0.16 17.04
N ASN A 3 -21.41 -1.08 17.31
CA ASN A 3 -21.10 -2.49 17.46
C ASN A 3 -20.77 -3.07 16.08
N GLN A 4 -19.48 -3.09 15.73
CA GLN A 4 -18.99 -3.64 14.47
C GLN A 4 -19.23 -5.16 14.51
N LYS A 5 -20.33 -5.63 13.90
CA LYS A 5 -20.64 -7.06 13.77
C LYS A 5 -19.39 -7.75 13.21
N ARG A 6 -18.79 -8.67 14.00
CA ARG A 6 -17.69 -9.51 13.55
C ARG A 6 -18.16 -10.26 12.30
N ASP A 7 -17.53 -9.96 11.17
CA ASP A 7 -17.84 -10.58 9.89
C ASP A 7 -17.69 -12.11 10.02
N PRO A 8 -18.77 -12.90 9.88
CA PRO A 8 -18.73 -14.36 10.05
C PRO A 8 -17.79 -15.03 9.03
N ALA A 9 -17.45 -14.35 7.92
CA ALA A 9 -16.48 -14.81 6.95
C ALA A 9 -15.04 -14.86 7.49
N ARG A 10 -14.74 -14.23 8.63
CA ARG A 10 -13.37 -14.15 9.19
C ARG A 10 -12.80 -15.52 9.59
N ASN A 11 -13.66 -16.45 10.02
CA ASN A 11 -13.30 -17.80 10.43
C ASN A 11 -13.82 -18.88 9.47
N SER A 12 -14.09 -18.53 8.21
CA SER A 12 -14.55 -19.53 7.25
C SER A 12 -13.44 -20.58 7.03
N PRO A 13 -13.80 -21.87 6.82
CA PRO A 13 -12.84 -22.94 6.55
C PRO A 13 -11.85 -22.58 5.42
N ALA A 14 -12.36 -21.99 4.33
CA ALA A 14 -11.55 -21.53 3.21
C ALA A 14 -10.48 -20.49 3.60
N ARG A 15 -10.77 -19.59 4.55
CA ARG A 15 -9.77 -18.62 5.04
C ARG A 15 -8.76 -19.26 5.99
N MET A 16 -9.16 -20.27 6.76
CA MET A 16 -8.23 -21.04 7.60
C MET A 16 -7.26 -21.84 6.72
N GLU A 17 -7.76 -22.55 5.72
CA GLU A 17 -6.95 -23.28 4.74
C GLU A 17 -5.98 -22.34 4.00
N ALA A 18 -6.47 -21.19 3.53
CA ALA A 18 -5.61 -20.19 2.87
C ALA A 18 -4.49 -19.68 3.80
N ARG A 19 -4.76 -19.61 5.11
CA ARG A 19 -3.77 -19.18 6.11
C ARG A 19 -2.75 -20.27 6.42
N GLU A 20 -3.19 -21.51 6.56
CA GLU A 20 -2.30 -22.66 6.74
C GLU A 20 -1.38 -22.82 5.52
N LYS A 21 -1.95 -22.71 4.32
CA LYS A 21 -1.21 -22.71 3.06
C LYS A 21 -0.12 -21.64 3.01
N ALA A 22 -0.43 -20.42 3.42
CA ALA A 22 0.53 -19.33 3.45
C ALA A 22 1.62 -19.54 4.53
N THR A 23 1.25 -20.07 5.70
CA THR A 23 2.20 -20.42 6.79
C THR A 23 3.16 -21.52 6.35
N HIS A 24 2.65 -22.52 5.63
CA HIS A 24 3.47 -23.57 5.03
C HIS A 24 4.45 -22.99 4.00
N ALA A 25 4.01 -22.07 3.14
CA ALA A 25 4.88 -21.40 2.18
C ALA A 25 6.01 -20.58 2.84
N VAL A 26 5.71 -19.87 3.95
CA VAL A 26 6.73 -19.18 4.77
C VAL A 26 7.78 -20.18 5.27
N THR A 27 7.33 -21.31 5.84
CA THR A 27 8.21 -22.34 6.39
C THR A 27 9.14 -22.91 5.31
N LEU A 28 8.59 -23.27 4.16
CA LEU A 28 9.39 -23.76 3.02
C LEU A 28 10.41 -22.72 2.55
N ARG A 29 10.05 -21.43 2.55
CA ARG A 29 10.97 -20.37 2.16
C ARG A 29 12.12 -20.18 3.15
N THR A 30 11.86 -20.34 4.46
CA THR A 30 12.88 -20.32 5.51
C THR A 30 13.90 -21.46 5.36
N HIS A 31 13.47 -22.61 4.86
CA HIS A 31 14.36 -23.72 4.51
C HIS A 31 15.15 -23.51 3.20
N GLY A 32 15.07 -22.32 2.60
CA GLY A 32 15.90 -21.95 1.44
C GLY A 32 15.39 -22.42 0.08
N LEU A 33 14.17 -22.97 0.00
CA LEU A 33 13.60 -23.42 -1.27
C LEU A 33 13.34 -22.24 -2.22
N SER A 34 13.44 -22.50 -3.52
CA SER A 34 13.10 -21.52 -4.55
C SER A 34 11.60 -21.25 -4.61
N TRP A 35 11.19 -20.08 -5.12
CA TRP A 35 9.77 -19.72 -5.23
C TRP A 35 8.95 -20.69 -6.10
N ALA A 36 9.58 -21.29 -7.12
CA ALA A 36 8.94 -22.31 -7.94
C ALA A 36 8.65 -23.60 -7.16
N GLU A 37 9.59 -24.02 -6.31
CA GLU A 37 9.40 -25.20 -5.45
C GLU A 37 8.41 -24.92 -4.33
N VAL A 38 8.46 -23.72 -3.73
CA VAL A 38 7.49 -23.27 -2.73
C VAL A 38 6.09 -23.26 -3.32
N ALA A 39 5.90 -22.70 -4.52
CA ALA A 39 4.60 -22.70 -5.18
C ALA A 39 4.08 -24.11 -5.44
N ARG A 40 4.91 -25.00 -5.98
CA ARG A 40 4.53 -26.40 -6.21
C ARG A 40 4.17 -27.14 -4.93
N ARG A 41 4.97 -27.00 -3.87
CA ARG A 41 4.78 -27.73 -2.60
C ARG A 41 3.65 -27.17 -1.74
N ALA A 42 3.49 -25.84 -1.72
CA ALA A 42 2.39 -25.19 -1.00
C ALA A 42 1.12 -25.07 -1.84
N GLY A 43 1.11 -25.51 -3.10
CA GLY A 43 -0.08 -25.56 -3.97
C GLY A 43 -0.51 -24.21 -4.56
N TYR A 44 0.40 -23.26 -4.77
CA TYR A 44 0.12 -22.01 -5.48
C TYR A 44 0.26 -22.19 -7.00
N PRO A 45 -0.56 -21.46 -7.79
CA PRO A 45 -0.56 -21.60 -9.26
C PRO A 45 0.72 -21.04 -9.91
N SER A 46 1.42 -20.13 -9.23
CA SER A 46 2.65 -19.53 -9.75
C SER A 46 3.64 -19.20 -8.64
N PRO A 47 4.94 -19.11 -8.97
CA PRO A 47 5.98 -18.64 -8.04
C PRO A 47 5.66 -17.27 -7.44
N ASP A 48 5.11 -16.36 -8.25
CA ASP A 48 4.78 -15.01 -7.82
C ASP A 48 3.59 -14.98 -6.84
N ALA A 49 2.58 -15.82 -7.06
CA ALA A 49 1.47 -15.98 -6.12
C ALA A 49 1.94 -16.47 -4.74
N ALA A 50 2.93 -17.37 -4.71
CA ALA A 50 3.55 -17.82 -3.46
C ALA A 50 4.33 -16.69 -2.77
N ARG A 51 5.12 -15.92 -3.53
CA ARG A 51 5.87 -14.77 -3.02
C ARG A 51 4.94 -13.72 -2.39
N VAL A 52 3.87 -13.35 -3.08
CA VAL A 52 2.88 -12.38 -2.59
C VAL A 52 2.16 -12.90 -1.33
N ALA A 53 1.81 -14.18 -1.29
CA ALA A 53 1.18 -14.78 -0.11
C ALA A 53 2.10 -14.78 1.12
N VAL A 54 3.39 -15.08 0.91
CA VAL A 54 4.41 -15.02 1.97
C VAL A 54 4.58 -13.58 2.47
N ALA A 55 4.78 -12.61 1.58
CA ALA A 55 4.94 -11.20 1.93
C ALA A 55 3.75 -10.71 2.77
N ARG A 56 2.52 -10.89 2.28
CA ARG A 56 1.29 -10.50 3.00
C ARG A 56 1.13 -11.18 4.36
N THR A 57 1.68 -12.38 4.52
CA THR A 57 1.62 -13.11 5.79
C THR A 57 2.61 -12.54 6.79
N LEU A 58 3.83 -12.24 6.36
CA LEU A 58 4.84 -11.58 7.18
C LEU A 58 4.38 -10.18 7.59
N ASP A 59 3.92 -9.36 6.64
CA ASP A 59 3.39 -8.01 6.92
C ASP A 59 2.27 -8.04 7.97
N ARG A 60 1.39 -9.05 7.89
CA ARG A 60 0.28 -9.21 8.84
C ARG A 60 0.77 -9.65 10.23
N VAL A 61 1.78 -10.50 10.30
CA VAL A 61 2.40 -10.91 11.57
C VAL A 61 3.10 -9.71 12.20
N GLU A 62 3.87 -8.95 11.44
CA GLU A 62 4.50 -7.70 11.89
C GLU A 62 3.45 -6.69 12.37
N ALA A 63 2.39 -6.45 11.59
CA ALA A 63 1.31 -5.55 11.99
C ALA A 63 0.59 -5.99 13.27
N ARG A 64 0.42 -7.30 13.49
CA ARG A 64 -0.10 -7.84 14.76
C ARG A 64 0.87 -7.58 15.90
N ASN A 65 2.16 -7.86 15.70
CA ASN A 65 3.17 -7.58 16.73
C ASN A 65 3.22 -6.09 17.08
N VAL A 66 3.09 -5.20 16.10
CA VAL A 66 3.01 -3.75 16.34
C VAL A 66 1.76 -3.39 17.15
N ALA A 67 0.60 -4.00 16.87
CA ALA A 67 -0.60 -3.76 17.66
C ALA A 67 -0.46 -4.28 19.10
N ASP A 68 0.14 -5.45 19.28
CA ASP A 68 0.39 -6.05 20.59
C ASP A 68 1.39 -5.20 21.40
N LEU A 69 2.47 -4.72 20.78
CA LEU A 69 3.43 -3.79 21.38
C LEU A 69 2.78 -2.46 21.79
N ARG A 70 1.87 -1.91 20.96
CA ARG A 70 1.10 -0.71 21.34
C ARG A 70 0.19 -0.96 22.54
N ALA A 71 -0.42 -2.14 22.63
CA ALA A 71 -1.27 -2.49 23.75
C ALA A 71 -0.47 -2.65 25.05
N GLU A 72 0.71 -3.27 24.97
CA GLU A 72 1.64 -3.39 26.10
C GLU A 72 2.11 -2.02 26.59
N GLU A 73 2.51 -1.15 25.67
CA GLU A 73 2.93 0.22 26.02
C GLU A 73 1.79 1.05 26.60
N ASP A 74 0.55 0.94 26.09
CA ASP A 74 -0.60 1.62 26.69
C ASP A 74 -0.86 1.13 28.12
N ALA A 75 -0.73 -0.18 28.37
CA ALA A 75 -0.85 -0.75 29.71
C ALA A 75 0.22 -0.18 30.66
N HIS A 76 1.48 -0.07 30.20
CA HIS A 76 2.55 0.54 30.97
C HIS A 76 2.27 2.02 31.30
N LEU A 77 1.81 2.79 30.31
CA LEU A 77 1.41 4.20 30.50
C LEU A 77 0.24 4.33 31.48
N MET A 78 -0.68 3.37 31.52
CA MET A 78 -1.76 3.33 32.52
C MET A 78 -1.26 3.06 33.94
N LEU A 79 -0.27 2.20 34.11
CA LEU A 79 0.36 1.97 35.42
C LEU A 79 1.06 3.24 35.93
N ILE A 80 1.82 3.93 35.07
CA ILE A 80 2.48 5.20 35.42
C ILE A 80 1.44 6.25 35.84
N ARG A 81 0.35 6.36 35.07
CA ARG A 81 -0.75 7.27 35.39
C ARG A 81 -1.37 6.96 36.75
N GLN A 82 -1.64 5.68 37.03
CA GLN A 82 -2.24 5.25 38.29
C GLN A 82 -1.32 5.56 39.49
N ALA A 83 -0.01 5.38 39.33
CA ALA A 83 0.97 5.68 40.37
C ALA A 83 1.12 7.19 40.63
N ALA A 84 1.11 8.01 39.58
CA ALA A 84 1.31 9.47 39.70
C ALA A 84 0.03 10.23 40.13
N LEU A 85 -1.15 9.66 39.93
CA LEU A 85 -2.42 10.36 40.14
C LEU A 85 -2.63 10.85 41.58
N PRO A 86 -2.42 10.05 42.65
CA PRO A 86 -2.67 10.50 44.02
C PRO A 86 -1.83 11.73 44.41
N ALA A 87 -0.52 11.67 44.17
CA ALA A 87 0.38 12.77 44.49
C ALA A 87 0.08 14.04 43.66
N ALA A 88 -0.38 13.88 42.41
CA ALA A 88 -0.81 15.02 41.61
C ALA A 88 -2.08 15.70 42.18
N LEU A 89 -3.04 14.91 42.70
CA LEU A 89 -4.24 15.43 43.36
C LEU A 89 -3.91 16.17 44.67
N GLU A 90 -2.81 15.79 45.33
CA GLU A 90 -2.26 16.49 46.50
C GLU A 90 -1.45 17.75 46.12
N GLY A 91 -1.39 18.10 44.82
CA GLY A 91 -0.74 19.31 44.34
C GLY A 91 0.75 19.16 44.06
N ASN A 92 1.29 17.94 43.99
CA ASN A 92 2.69 17.74 43.64
C ASN A 92 2.93 18.07 42.14
N PRO A 93 3.72 19.11 41.83
CA PRO A 93 3.89 19.56 40.44
C PRO A 93 4.67 18.57 39.57
N GLN A 94 5.57 17.77 40.17
CA GLN A 94 6.30 16.73 39.43
C GLN A 94 5.37 15.61 38.98
N SER A 95 4.43 15.22 39.85
CA SER A 95 3.43 14.21 39.52
C SER A 95 2.47 14.70 38.44
N LEU A 96 2.06 15.98 38.49
CA LEU A 96 1.28 16.59 37.42
C LEU A 96 2.03 16.59 36.07
N ALA A 97 3.33 16.92 36.07
CA ALA A 97 4.16 16.88 34.87
C ALA A 97 4.28 15.45 34.29
N ILE A 98 4.41 14.43 35.14
CA ILE A 98 4.38 13.02 34.72
C ILE A 98 3.06 12.70 34.03
N LEU A 99 1.91 13.06 34.62
CA LEU A 99 0.59 12.80 34.03
C LEU A 99 0.43 13.46 32.66
N LEU A 100 0.90 14.70 32.50
CA LEU A 100 0.86 15.41 31.21
C LEU A 100 1.70 14.71 30.15
N ARG A 101 2.93 14.31 30.48
CA ARG A 101 3.81 13.55 29.58
C ARG A 101 3.23 12.20 29.20
N THR A 102 2.68 11.46 30.16
CA THR A 102 1.99 10.19 29.91
C THR A 102 0.80 10.40 28.97
N SER A 103 0.01 11.46 29.18
CA SER A 103 -1.11 11.80 28.29
C SER A 103 -0.66 12.11 26.86
N GLU A 104 0.42 12.87 26.70
CA GLU A 104 1.03 13.16 25.40
C GLU A 104 1.54 11.90 24.71
N SER A 105 2.29 11.04 25.42
CA SER A 105 2.76 9.75 24.88
C SER A 105 1.60 8.89 24.39
N ARG A 106 0.49 8.82 25.13
CA ARG A 106 -0.72 8.09 24.69
C ARG A 106 -1.35 8.70 23.45
N ARG A 107 -1.47 10.03 23.37
CA ARG A 107 -2.01 10.69 22.18
C ARG A 107 -1.16 10.42 20.94
N ARG A 108 0.17 10.39 21.09
CA ARG A 108 1.10 9.98 20.01
C ARG A 108 0.94 8.51 19.65
N LEU A 109 0.81 7.62 20.64
CA LEU A 109 0.65 6.18 20.44
C LEU A 109 -0.60 5.83 19.61
N PHE A 110 -1.70 6.56 19.84
CA PHE A 110 -2.97 6.38 19.13
C PHE A 110 -3.20 7.34 17.96
N GLY A 111 -2.26 8.26 17.71
CA GLY A 111 -2.38 9.27 16.66
C GLY A 111 -3.53 10.26 16.86
N ALA A 112 -3.94 10.52 18.11
CA ALA A 112 -5.04 11.42 18.42
C ALA A 112 -4.76 12.89 18.04
N ASP A 113 -3.47 13.26 17.97
CA ASP A 113 -3.02 14.59 17.56
C ASP A 113 -2.59 14.64 16.07
N ARG A 114 -2.88 13.60 15.28
CA ARG A 114 -2.53 13.58 13.85
C ARG A 114 -3.43 14.59 13.12
N PRO A 115 -2.87 15.51 12.31
CA PRO A 115 -3.70 16.42 11.52
C PRO A 115 -4.65 15.60 10.66
N GLU A 116 -5.92 16.01 10.58
CA GLU A 116 -6.87 15.40 9.67
C GLU A 116 -6.25 15.44 8.27
N GLU A 117 -5.92 14.27 7.73
CA GLU A 117 -5.54 14.15 6.32
C GLU A 117 -6.75 14.70 5.55
N GLN A 118 -6.58 15.87 4.91
CA GLN A 118 -7.55 16.37 3.95
C GLN A 118 -7.83 15.20 3.03
N ALA A 119 -9.06 14.69 3.05
CA ALA A 119 -9.50 13.69 2.11
C ALA A 119 -9.27 14.30 0.73
N THR A 120 -8.14 13.98 0.11
CA THR A 120 -7.97 14.25 -1.31
C THR A 120 -9.08 13.42 -1.93
N ASN A 121 -10.10 14.10 -2.43
CA ASN A 121 -11.20 13.44 -3.12
C ASN A 121 -10.52 12.64 -4.24
N ASN A 122 -10.47 11.31 -4.11
CA ASN A 122 -9.84 10.46 -5.13
C ASN A 122 -10.45 10.74 -6.50
N ASP A 123 -11.71 11.19 -6.53
CA ASP A 123 -12.44 11.65 -7.70
C ASP A 123 -11.74 12.81 -8.44
N GLU A 124 -11.13 13.76 -7.73
CA GLU A 124 -10.39 14.89 -8.34
C GLU A 124 -9.05 14.43 -8.95
N LEU A 125 -8.37 13.49 -8.27
CA LEU A 125 -7.14 12.89 -8.78
C LEU A 125 -7.40 11.98 -9.99
N GLU A 126 -8.50 11.23 -9.97
CA GLU A 126 -8.93 10.40 -11.10
C GLU A 126 -9.35 11.26 -12.30
N GLN A 127 -10.08 12.37 -12.08
CA GLN A 127 -10.39 13.33 -13.14
C GLN A 127 -9.12 13.95 -13.75
N LEU A 128 -8.18 14.40 -12.92
CA LEU A 128 -6.93 14.98 -13.40
C LEU A 128 -6.10 13.96 -14.21
N ALA A 129 -6.08 12.70 -13.77
CA ALA A 129 -5.40 11.62 -14.49
C ALA A 129 -6.06 11.30 -15.84
N GLN A 130 -7.39 11.34 -15.89
CA GLN A 130 -8.17 11.14 -17.11
C GLN A 130 -7.90 12.27 -18.12
N GLU A 131 -7.96 13.52 -17.68
CA GLU A 131 -7.67 14.70 -18.51
C GLU A 131 -6.23 14.69 -19.04
N ALA A 132 -5.27 14.30 -18.22
CA ALA A 132 -3.87 14.18 -18.64
C ALA A 132 -3.66 13.09 -19.70
N MET A 133 -4.37 11.96 -19.58
CA MET A 133 -4.31 10.88 -20.58
C MET A 133 -4.94 11.28 -21.91
N GLU A 134 -6.08 11.97 -21.88
CA GLU A 134 -6.73 12.48 -23.09
C GLU A 134 -5.82 13.48 -23.83
N ALA A 135 -5.25 14.45 -23.10
CA ALA A 135 -4.33 15.42 -23.68
C ALA A 135 -3.08 14.76 -24.29
N LEU A 136 -2.54 13.72 -23.65
CA LEU A 136 -1.39 12.97 -24.16
C LEU A 136 -1.73 12.21 -25.44
N ASN A 137 -2.90 11.58 -25.51
CA ASN A 137 -3.35 10.86 -26.71
C ASN A 137 -3.55 11.83 -27.89
N GLU A 138 -4.19 12.98 -27.66
CA GLU A 138 -4.36 14.01 -28.70
C GLU A 138 -3.03 14.58 -29.20
N MET A 139 -2.02 14.68 -28.32
CA MET A 139 -0.68 15.08 -28.73
C MET A 139 -0.03 14.00 -29.60
N PHE A 140 -0.19 12.73 -29.21
CA PHE A 140 0.39 11.59 -29.93
C PHE A 140 -0.21 11.42 -31.32
N ASP A 141 -1.53 11.60 -31.44
CA ASP A 141 -2.24 11.52 -32.71
C ASP A 141 -1.81 12.63 -33.67
N ARG A 142 -1.63 13.87 -33.17
CA ARG A 142 -1.11 14.97 -33.99
C ARG A 142 0.30 14.67 -34.54
N VAL A 143 1.19 14.15 -33.70
CA VAL A 143 2.56 13.79 -34.12
C VAL A 143 2.53 12.66 -35.16
N GLN A 144 1.64 11.68 -35.00
CA GLN A 144 1.44 10.60 -35.98
C GLN A 144 0.91 11.11 -37.32
N GLU A 145 -0.04 12.03 -37.31
CA GLU A 145 -0.59 12.63 -38.52
C GLU A 145 0.44 13.48 -39.27
N GLU A 146 1.21 14.30 -38.55
CA GLU A 146 2.30 15.10 -39.13
C GLU A 146 3.36 14.20 -39.79
N ALA A 147 3.78 13.13 -39.11
CA ALA A 147 4.73 12.17 -39.66
C ALA A 147 4.21 11.47 -40.93
N ARG A 148 2.92 11.13 -40.99
CA ARG A 148 2.29 10.56 -42.19
C ARG A 148 2.27 11.56 -43.34
N HIS A 149 1.94 12.82 -43.07
CA HIS A 149 1.91 13.87 -44.07
C HIS A 149 3.30 14.20 -44.63
N GLU A 150 4.34 14.15 -43.79
CA GLU A 150 5.73 14.31 -44.24
C GLU A 150 6.21 13.12 -45.08
N GLY A 151 5.94 11.89 -44.66
CA GLY A 151 6.27 10.70 -45.43
C GLY A 151 5.60 10.66 -46.81
N LEU A 152 4.34 11.10 -46.91
CA LEU A 152 3.63 11.22 -48.18
C LEU A 152 4.20 12.33 -49.08
N ARG A 153 4.72 13.42 -48.51
CA ARG A 153 5.40 14.49 -49.27
C ARG A 153 6.73 13.98 -49.84
N GLN A 154 7.54 13.31 -49.03
CA GLN A 154 8.83 12.74 -49.45
C GLN A 154 8.65 11.71 -50.56
N ALA A 155 7.70 10.77 -50.41
CA ALA A 155 7.42 9.77 -51.45
C ALA A 155 6.97 10.39 -52.78
N ARG A 156 6.24 11.51 -52.74
CA ARG A 156 5.79 12.23 -53.94
C ARG A 156 6.93 12.99 -54.63
N GLU A 157 7.88 13.50 -53.86
CA GLU A 157 9.10 14.14 -54.38
C GLU A 157 10.04 13.11 -55.02
N GLU A 158 10.19 11.93 -54.42
CA GLU A 158 10.99 10.82 -54.95
C GLU A 158 10.42 10.30 -56.29
N LEU A 159 9.11 10.05 -56.36
CA LEU A 159 8.44 9.63 -57.59
C LEU A 159 8.56 10.67 -58.72
N SER A 160 8.56 11.96 -58.38
CA SER A 160 8.78 13.06 -59.34
C SER A 160 10.23 13.07 -59.86
N GLN A 161 11.21 12.82 -58.99
CA GLN A 161 12.63 12.75 -59.39
C GLN A 161 12.93 11.51 -60.24
N GLU A 162 12.35 10.35 -59.93
CA GLU A 162 12.51 9.12 -60.72
C GLU A 162 11.91 9.26 -62.13
N GLN A 163 10.75 9.91 -62.26
CA GLN A 163 10.12 10.19 -63.55
C GLN A 163 10.95 11.16 -64.41
N ILE A 164 11.65 12.11 -63.80
CA ILE A 164 12.58 13.02 -64.50
C ILE A 164 13.84 12.28 -64.97
N VAL A 165 14.30 11.26 -64.24
CA VAL A 165 15.49 10.47 -64.58
C VAL A 165 15.21 9.44 -65.69
N GLN A 166 14.01 8.85 -65.73
CA GLN A 166 13.63 7.87 -66.78
C GLN A 166 13.14 8.51 -68.10
N GLY A 167 12.94 9.83 -68.13
CA GLY A 167 12.47 10.58 -69.30
C GLY A 167 13.57 11.19 -70.19
N ARG A 168 14.83 10.77 -70.06
CA ARG A 168 15.97 11.20 -70.90
C ARG A 168 16.53 10.05 -71.73
#